data_AF-A0A259D8I3-F1
#
_entry.id   AF-A0A259D8I3-F1
#
_cell.length_a   1.000
_cell.length_b   1.000
_cell.length_c   1.000
_cell.angle_alpha   90.00
_cell.angle_beta   90.00
_cell.angle_gamma   90.00
#
_symmetry.space_group_name_H-M   'P 1'
#
loop_
_entity.id
_entity.type
_entity.pdbx_description
1 polymer ?
#
loop_
_entity_poly.entity_id
_entity_poly.type
_entity_poly.pdbx_seq_one_letter_code
_entity_poly.pdbx_strand_id
1 'polypeptide(L)'
;MFPVFTSRQALACTTLLIAAAAPACASERHDRDDRHGVIHGAQASVQLGPRPFFLVDDMQDGKLKRTLQACANGPFRKTDFSIGHRGAALQFPEHTRESYMAAARMGAGIV
;
A
#
# COMPACT_ATOMS: atom_id res chain seq x y z
N MET A 1 14.16 56.84 5.46
CA MET A 1 12.89 56.08 5.49
C MET A 1 13.14 54.80 6.30
N PHE A 2 13.08 54.90 7.62
CA PHE A 2 13.31 53.81 8.57
C PHE A 2 11.98 53.52 9.27
N PRO A 3 11.53 52.26 9.41
CA PRO A 3 10.45 51.96 10.34
C PRO A 3 11.00 51.91 11.77
N VAL A 4 10.45 52.79 12.60
CA VAL A 4 10.69 52.90 14.03
C VAL A 4 9.74 51.94 14.78
N PHE A 5 10.32 51.35 15.81
CA PHE A 5 9.76 50.60 16.94
C PHE A 5 8.38 51.02 17.46
N THR A 6 7.54 50.01 17.71
CA THR A 6 6.55 49.90 18.81
C THR A 6 6.36 48.39 19.07
N SER A 7 6.08 47.83 20.25
CA SER A 7 6.33 48.15 21.65
C SER A 7 6.23 46.80 22.41
N ARG A 8 6.97 46.66 23.51
CA ARG A 8 7.09 45.45 24.34
C ARG A 8 5.89 45.31 25.30
N GLN A 9 5.31 44.11 25.40
CA GLN A 9 4.65 43.57 26.60
C GLN A 9 4.94 42.05 26.61
N ALA A 10 5.96 41.57 27.32
CA ALA A 10 5.99 41.22 28.75
C ALA A 10 5.06 40.05 29.13
N LEU A 11 5.70 38.96 29.58
CA LEU A 11 5.23 37.95 30.53
C LEU A 11 4.12 36.98 30.10
N ALA A 12 4.47 35.70 29.93
CA ALA A 12 4.32 34.69 31.00
C ALA A 12 4.62 33.27 30.47
N CYS A 13 5.59 32.60 31.10
CA CYS A 13 5.71 31.16 31.07
C CYS A 13 4.47 30.55 31.76
N THR A 14 3.69 29.76 31.02
CA THR A 14 2.76 28.80 31.61
C THR A 14 2.92 27.46 30.88
N THR A 15 3.93 26.69 31.31
CA THR A 15 3.86 25.25 31.24
C THR A 15 2.72 24.79 32.16
N LEU A 16 1.61 24.30 31.62
CA LEU A 16 0.73 23.44 32.40
C LEU A 16 0.09 22.37 31.52
N LEU A 17 0.47 21.15 31.86
CA LEU A 17 0.00 19.86 31.38
C LEU A 17 -1.53 19.79 31.43
N ILE A 18 -2.17 19.41 30.32
CA ILE A 18 -3.55 18.92 30.34
C ILE A 18 -3.51 17.41 30.10
N ALA A 19 -3.99 16.71 31.12
CA ALA A 19 -4.00 15.27 31.29
C ALA A 19 -4.88 14.55 30.27
N ALA A 20 -4.45 13.32 29.97
CA ALA A 20 -5.15 12.35 29.16
C ALA A 20 -6.49 11.92 29.79
N ALA A 21 -7.55 11.91 28.98
CA ALA A 21 -8.76 11.14 29.23
C ALA A 21 -9.03 10.28 27.98
N ALA A 22 -8.59 9.02 28.04
CA ALA A 22 -8.90 8.03 27.01
C ALA A 22 -10.28 7.42 27.29
N PRO A 23 -11.19 7.35 26.31
CA PRO A 23 -12.30 6.39 26.39
C PRO A 23 -11.71 4.98 26.25
N ALA A 24 -11.77 4.22 27.35
CA ALA A 24 -11.66 2.77 27.33
C ALA A 24 -12.89 2.17 26.64
N CYS A 25 -12.71 0.98 26.07
CA CYS A 25 -13.65 0.18 25.27
C CYS A 25 -13.63 0.48 23.76
N ALA A 26 -12.50 0.21 23.11
CA ALA A 26 -12.52 -0.32 21.74
C ALA A 26 -12.04 -1.78 21.80
N SER A 27 -12.94 -2.68 21.40
CA SER A 27 -12.79 -4.14 21.36
C SER A 27 -11.43 -4.59 20.79
N GLU A 28 -10.71 -5.41 21.56
CA GLU A 28 -9.57 -6.17 21.07
C GLU A 28 -10.05 -7.13 19.98
N ARG A 29 -9.89 -6.72 18.72
CA ARG A 29 -10.02 -7.63 17.58
C ARG A 29 -8.83 -8.58 17.63
N HIS A 30 -9.13 -9.86 17.70
CA HIS A 30 -8.18 -10.94 17.67
C HIS A 30 -7.66 -11.12 16.23
N ASP A 31 -6.80 -10.22 15.75
CA ASP A 31 -6.05 -10.42 14.51
C ASP A 31 -4.89 -11.38 14.80
N ARG A 32 -5.15 -12.69 14.67
CA ARG A 32 -4.09 -13.70 14.62
C ARG A 32 -3.65 -13.85 13.17
N ASP A 33 -2.62 -13.11 12.78
CA ASP A 33 -1.88 -13.34 11.54
C ASP A 33 -0.39 -13.60 11.81
N ASP A 34 -0.11 -14.42 12.82
CA ASP A 34 1.24 -14.91 13.13
C ASP A 34 1.29 -16.44 13.03
N ARG A 35 1.17 -16.95 11.81
CA ARG A 35 1.91 -18.17 11.44
C ARG A 35 3.00 -17.79 10.45
N HIS A 36 4.04 -17.17 11.01
CA HIS A 36 5.36 -16.99 10.43
C HIS A 36 5.99 -18.36 10.13
N GLY A 37 5.52 -19.01 9.06
CA GLY A 37 6.30 -19.98 8.31
C GLY A 37 7.36 -19.20 7.55
N VAL A 38 8.41 -18.81 8.25
CA VAL A 38 9.55 -18.09 7.68
C VAL A 38 10.29 -19.03 6.74
N ILE A 39 9.80 -19.12 5.51
CA ILE A 39 10.68 -19.35 4.39
C ILE A 39 11.33 -17.99 4.17
N HIS A 40 12.53 -17.77 4.73
CA HIS A 40 13.48 -16.76 4.26
C HIS A 40 13.94 -17.14 2.82
N GLY A 41 12.98 -17.34 1.92
CA GLY A 41 13.21 -17.35 0.50
C GLY A 41 13.32 -15.91 0.08
N ALA A 42 14.39 -15.57 -0.64
CA ALA A 42 14.61 -14.29 -1.25
C ALA A 42 13.28 -13.65 -1.68
N GLN A 43 12.99 -12.42 -1.22
CA GLN A 43 11.80 -11.67 -1.61
C GLN A 43 11.75 -11.66 -3.14
N ALA A 44 10.98 -12.57 -3.73
CA ALA A 44 10.88 -12.68 -5.17
C ALA A 44 10.23 -11.37 -5.63
N SER A 45 10.94 -10.64 -6.50
CA SER A 45 10.42 -9.40 -7.07
C SER A 45 9.08 -9.67 -7.72
N VAL A 46 8.01 -9.10 -7.17
CA VAL A 46 6.65 -9.26 -7.70
C VAL A 46 6.57 -8.50 -9.01
N GLN A 47 6.10 -9.17 -10.06
CA GLN A 47 5.85 -8.56 -11.36
C GLN A 47 4.36 -8.65 -11.64
N LEU A 48 3.63 -7.53 -11.56
CA LEU A 48 2.16 -7.43 -11.69
C LEU A 48 1.57 -7.98 -13.02
N GLY A 49 2.42 -8.47 -13.91
CA GLY A 49 2.03 -9.02 -15.19
C GLY A 49 1.70 -7.94 -16.22
N PRO A 50 1.25 -8.37 -17.41
CA PRO A 50 1.13 -7.48 -18.55
C PRO A 50 -0.11 -6.56 -18.50
N ARG A 51 -1.20 -6.98 -17.84
CA ARG A 51 -2.51 -6.32 -17.96
C ARG A 51 -2.59 -4.92 -17.33
N PRO A 52 -2.12 -4.67 -16.09
CA PRO A 52 -2.38 -3.39 -15.43
C PRO A 52 -1.81 -2.20 -16.21
N PHE A 53 -0.54 -2.29 -16.63
CA PHE A 53 0.11 -1.20 -17.37
C PHE A 53 -0.34 -1.12 -18.82
N PHE A 54 -0.65 -2.25 -19.47
CA PHE A 54 -1.29 -2.25 -20.78
C PHE A 54 -2.59 -1.42 -20.79
N LEU A 55 -3.44 -1.60 -19.77
CA LEU A 55 -4.68 -0.83 -19.65
C LEU A 55 -4.42 0.64 -19.37
N VAL A 56 -3.43 0.97 -18.54
CA VAL A 56 -3.07 2.36 -18.23
C VAL A 56 -2.53 3.08 -19.48
N ASP A 57 -1.74 2.41 -20.31
CA ASP A 57 -1.19 2.99 -21.52
C ASP A 57 -2.28 3.29 -22.57
N ASP A 58 -3.31 2.45 -22.65
CA ASP A 58 -4.48 2.61 -23.52
C ASP A 58 -5.49 3.68 -23.02
N MET A 59 -5.28 4.26 -21.84
CA MET A 59 -6.12 5.35 -21.35
C MET A 59 -5.89 6.64 -22.14
N GLN A 60 -6.95 7.45 -22.25
CA GLN A 60 -6.85 8.85 -22.67
C GLN A 60 -5.95 9.65 -21.71
N ASP A 61 -5.23 10.61 -22.26
CA ASP A 61 -4.32 11.44 -21.47
C ASP A 61 -5.08 12.30 -20.46
N GLY A 62 -4.64 12.23 -19.20
CA GLY A 62 -5.34 12.88 -18.10
C GLY A 62 -4.57 12.81 -16.80
N LYS A 63 -5.14 13.41 -15.75
CA LYS A 63 -4.57 13.35 -14.39
C LYS A 63 -4.48 11.89 -13.89
N LEU A 64 -5.53 11.10 -14.15
CA LEU A 64 -5.61 9.71 -13.69
C LEU A 64 -4.54 8.82 -14.32
N LYS A 65 -4.35 8.89 -15.65
CA LYS A 65 -3.30 8.13 -16.37
C LYS A 65 -1.91 8.39 -15.75
N ARG A 66 -1.55 9.66 -15.57
CA ARG A 66 -0.29 10.07 -14.94
C ARG A 66 -0.14 9.55 -13.50
N THR A 67 -1.21 9.59 -12.71
CA THR A 67 -1.20 9.03 -11.35
C THR A 67 -0.95 7.52 -11.35
N LEU A 68 -1.61 6.77 -12.24
CA LEU A 68 -1.44 5.32 -12.31
C LEU A 68 -0.07 4.91 -12.85
N GLN A 69 0.45 5.63 -13.85
CA GLN A 69 1.80 5.42 -14.38
C GLN A 69 2.89 5.63 -13.31
N ALA A 70 2.69 6.59 -12.40
CA ALA A 70 3.61 6.80 -11.28
C ALA A 70 3.71 5.59 -10.33
N CYS A 71 2.72 4.69 -10.34
CA CYS A 71 2.72 3.46 -9.54
C CYS A 71 3.53 2.31 -10.16
N ALA A 72 4.20 2.50 -11.32
CA ALA A 72 4.89 1.43 -12.04
C ALA A 72 5.88 0.61 -11.19
N ASN A 73 6.64 1.30 -10.34
CA ASN A 73 7.64 0.69 -9.45
C ASN A 73 7.20 0.75 -7.98
N GLY A 74 5.91 0.58 -7.74
CA GLY A 74 5.35 0.55 -6.39
C GLY A 74 5.93 -0.60 -5.53
N PRO A 75 5.79 -0.54 -4.20
CA PRO A 75 6.30 -1.54 -3.27
C PRO A 75 5.42 -2.81 -3.26
N PHE A 76 5.28 -3.46 -4.42
CA PHE A 76 4.45 -4.65 -4.58
C PHE A 76 5.09 -5.86 -3.88
N ARG A 77 4.26 -6.60 -3.14
CA ARG A 77 4.66 -7.81 -2.42
C ARG A 77 3.56 -8.85 -2.48
N LYS A 78 3.95 -10.11 -2.30
CA LYS A 78 3.01 -11.22 -2.16
C LYS A 78 2.21 -11.06 -0.86
N THR A 79 0.90 -11.28 -0.91
CA THR A 79 0.03 -11.33 0.28
C THR A 79 -1.04 -12.41 0.12
N ASP A 80 -1.39 -13.10 1.22
CA ASP A 80 -2.44 -14.14 1.22
C ASP A 80 -3.85 -13.57 1.00
N PHE A 81 -4.00 -12.27 1.22
CA PHE A 81 -5.21 -11.53 0.85
C PHE A 81 -5.41 -11.42 -0.68
N SER A 82 -4.34 -11.52 -1.48
CA SER A 82 -4.43 -11.50 -2.94
C SER A 82 -4.66 -12.92 -3.48
N ILE A 83 -5.85 -13.17 -4.03
CA ILE A 83 -6.29 -14.49 -4.49
C ILE A 83 -6.38 -14.51 -6.03
N GLY A 84 -5.59 -15.36 -6.67
CA GLY A 84 -5.61 -15.57 -8.11
C GLY A 84 -6.71 -16.55 -8.52
N HIS A 85 -7.96 -16.10 -8.62
CA HIS A 85 -9.06 -16.98 -9.03
C HIS A 85 -8.79 -17.61 -10.41
N ARG A 86 -8.63 -18.95 -10.45
CA ARG A 86 -8.29 -19.72 -11.66
C ARG A 86 -6.90 -19.37 -12.25
N GLY A 87 -5.99 -18.85 -11.42
CA GLY A 87 -4.69 -18.32 -11.83
C GLY A 87 -4.75 -16.85 -12.26
N ALA A 88 -4.01 -16.50 -13.31
CA ALA A 88 -3.96 -15.16 -13.92
C ALA A 88 -4.88 -15.07 -15.16
N ALA A 89 -6.14 -15.49 -14.99
CA ALA A 89 -7.08 -15.83 -16.07
C ALA A 89 -7.34 -14.74 -17.13
N LEU A 90 -7.07 -13.46 -16.83
CA LEU A 90 -7.32 -12.38 -17.78
C LEU A 90 -6.33 -12.37 -18.95
N GLN A 91 -5.10 -12.85 -18.76
CA GLN A 91 -4.08 -12.88 -19.81
C GLN A 91 -3.40 -14.25 -19.97
N PHE A 92 -3.78 -15.24 -19.15
CA PHE A 92 -3.26 -16.60 -19.19
C PHE A 92 -4.45 -17.57 -19.20
N PRO A 93 -4.35 -18.71 -19.91
CA PRO A 93 -5.43 -19.70 -19.94
C PRO A 93 -5.79 -20.17 -18.53
N GLU A 94 -7.05 -20.04 -18.15
CA GLU A 94 -7.53 -20.44 -16.83
C GLU A 94 -7.26 -21.92 -16.54
N HIS A 95 -7.10 -22.27 -15.26
CA HIS A 95 -6.90 -23.65 -14.80
C HIS A 95 -5.67 -24.36 -15.39
N THR A 96 -4.67 -23.61 -15.84
CA THR A 96 -3.41 -24.16 -16.36
C THR A 96 -2.26 -23.93 -15.39
N ARG A 97 -1.24 -24.79 -15.48
CA ARG A 97 -0.01 -24.67 -14.69
C ARG A 97 0.64 -23.31 -14.92
N GLU A 98 0.64 -22.84 -16.15
CA GLU A 98 1.23 -21.57 -16.58
C GLU A 98 0.51 -20.39 -15.93
N SER A 99 -0.83 -20.43 -15.91
CA SER A 99 -1.64 -19.41 -15.26
C SER A 99 -1.44 -19.36 -13.75
N TYR A 100 -1.30 -20.53 -13.10
CA TYR A 100 -0.99 -20.59 -11.67
C TYR A 100 0.40 -20.04 -11.34
N MET A 101 1.41 -20.39 -12.15
CA MET A 101 2.76 -19.83 -12.02
C MET A 101 2.78 -18.32 -12.22
N ALA A 102 2.02 -17.84 -13.21
CA ALA A 102 1.91 -16.42 -13.49
C ALA A 102 1.27 -15.67 -12.30
N ALA A 103 0.17 -16.17 -11.74
CA ALA A 103 -0.48 -15.57 -10.57
C ALA A 103 0.45 -15.49 -9.35
N ALA A 104 1.20 -16.55 -9.06
CA ALA A 104 2.18 -16.55 -7.97
C ALA A 104 3.30 -15.50 -8.17
N ARG A 105 3.78 -15.34 -9.41
CA ARG A 105 4.77 -14.29 -9.76
C ARG A 105 4.19 -12.87 -9.70
N MET A 106 2.89 -12.73 -9.96
CA MET A 106 2.16 -11.47 -9.86
C MET A 106 1.81 -11.05 -8.44
N GLY A 107 2.15 -11.85 -7.43
CA GLY A 107 1.99 -11.52 -6.03
C GLY A 107 0.72 -12.09 -5.39
N ALA A 108 0.01 -13.00 -6.06
CA ALA A 108 -1.06 -13.75 -5.42
C ALA A 108 -0.49 -14.64 -4.31
N GLY A 109 -1.06 -14.55 -3.12
CA GLY A 109 -0.71 -15.41 -1.99
C GLY A 109 -1.31 -16.80 -2.10
N ILE A 110 -2.55 -16.86 -2.61
CA ILE A 110 -3.36 -18.06 -2.79
C ILE A 110 -3.84 -18.11 -4.24
N VAL A 111 -3.84 -19.29 -4.86
CA VAL A 111 -4.26 -19.54 -6.25
C VAL A 111 -5.07 -20.82 -6.32
#